data_AF-A0A1C6KN02-F1
#
_entry.id   AF-A0A1C6KN02-F1
#
_cell.length_a   1.000
_cell.length_b   1.000
_cell.length_c   1.000
_cell.angle_alpha   90.00
_cell.angle_beta   90.00
_cell.angle_gamma   90.00
#
_symmetry.space_group_name_H-M   'P 1'
#
loop_
_entity.id
_entity.type
_entity.pdbx_description
1 polymer ?
#
loop_
_entity_poly.entity_id
_entity_poly.type
_entity_poly.pdbx_seq_one_letter_code
_entity_poly.pdbx_strand_id
1 'polypeptide(L)'
;MDSLMVASNIRKLGRMELLYTCVADLVSFLHRTGMDDLLGGMEHYYDPNDYNRVIYHSKSEDASDRIKQILADADKLLVECEGACDESSAYQLLVRVLKEQTVVEESGARRLKTKEDGANNGSIVTDYQYEKTHIVTASS
;
A
#
# COMPACT_ATOMS: atom_id res chain seq x y z
N MET A 1 -13.49 28.68 3.94
CA MET A 1 -12.82 27.37 3.76
C MET A 1 -13.54 26.68 2.62
N ASP A 2 -12.89 26.55 1.47
CA ASP A 2 -13.58 26.14 0.24
C ASP A 2 -14.02 24.67 0.30
N SER A 3 -15.25 24.39 -0.10
CA SER A 3 -15.86 23.05 -0.12
C SER A 3 -15.03 22.02 -0.89
N LEU A 4 -14.25 22.47 -1.88
CA LEU A 4 -13.29 21.65 -2.61
C LEU A 4 -12.14 21.14 -1.75
N MET A 5 -11.61 21.97 -0.84
CA MET A 5 -10.52 21.59 0.06
C MET A 5 -10.99 20.56 1.09
N VAL A 6 -12.21 20.74 1.63
CA VAL A 6 -12.83 19.77 2.54
C VAL A 6 -13.07 18.43 1.84
N ALA A 7 -13.63 18.43 0.63
CA ALA A 7 -13.85 17.21 -0.14
C ALA A 7 -12.54 16.49 -0.52
N SER A 8 -11.47 17.23 -0.82
CA SER A 8 -10.14 16.66 -1.09
C SER A 8 -9.57 15.96 0.13
N ASN A 9 -9.67 16.58 1.31
CA ASN A 9 -9.19 16.01 2.56
C ASN A 9 -9.96 14.74 2.96
N ILE A 10 -11.30 14.74 2.80
CA ILE A 10 -12.12 13.54 3.04
C ILE A 10 -11.69 12.38 2.14
N ARG A 11 -11.51 12.62 0.83
CA ARG A 11 -11.03 11.59 -0.10
C ARG A 11 -9.63 11.08 0.22
N LYS A 12 -8.75 11.94 0.74
CA LYS A 12 -7.40 11.55 1.15
C LYS A 12 -7.44 10.65 2.38
N LEU A 13 -8.21 11.02 3.40
CA LEU A 13 -8.37 10.21 4.61
C LEU A 13 -9.01 8.86 4.32
N GLY A 14 -10.08 8.81 3.52
CA GLY A 14 -10.70 7.53 3.14
C GLY A 14 -9.74 6.58 2.38
N ARG A 15 -8.83 7.13 1.56
CA ARG A 15 -7.78 6.32 0.91
C ARG A 15 -6.72 5.84 1.89
N MET A 16 -6.32 6.68 2.85
CA MET A 16 -5.40 6.30 3.92
C MET A 16 -5.97 5.15 4.76
N GLU A 17 -7.24 5.26 5.14
CA GLU A 17 -7.97 4.23 5.89
C GLU A 17 -8.08 2.91 5.12
N LEU A 18 -8.42 2.96 3.83
CA LEU A 18 -8.47 1.77 2.98
C LEU A 18 -7.10 1.08 2.92
N LEU A 19 -6.04 1.84 2.65
CA LEU A 19 -4.67 1.30 2.58
C LEU A 19 -4.25 0.68 3.91
N TYR A 20 -4.45 1.42 5.01
CA TYR A 20 -4.14 0.93 6.36
C TYR A 20 -4.86 -0.39 6.63
N THR A 21 -6.15 -0.48 6.33
CA THR A 21 -6.96 -1.66 6.62
C THR A 21 -6.48 -2.87 5.85
N CYS A 22 -6.10 -2.71 4.57
CA CYS A 22 -5.55 -3.82 3.78
C CYS A 22 -4.19 -4.29 4.29
N VAL A 23 -3.31 -3.38 4.71
CA VAL A 23 -2.03 -3.74 5.34
C VAL A 23 -2.27 -4.48 6.66
N ALA A 24 -3.15 -3.95 7.51
CA ALA A 24 -3.48 -4.55 8.79
C ALA A 24 -4.13 -5.93 8.67
N ASP A 25 -4.97 -6.14 7.66
CA ASP A 25 -5.58 -7.44 7.41
C ASP A 25 -4.55 -8.48 6.98
N LEU A 26 -3.60 -8.13 6.11
CA LEU A 26 -2.49 -9.01 5.72
C LEU A 26 -1.59 -9.33 6.91
N VAL A 27 -1.16 -8.32 7.68
CA VAL A 27 -0.35 -8.51 8.89
C VAL A 27 -1.07 -9.42 9.89
N SER A 28 -2.37 -9.17 10.11
CA SER A 28 -3.17 -10.00 11.02
C SER A 28 -3.34 -11.41 10.49
N PHE A 29 -3.43 -11.62 9.16
CA PHE A 29 -3.41 -12.94 8.55
C PHE A 29 -2.09 -13.67 8.84
N LEU A 30 -0.95 -13.03 8.57
CA LEU A 30 0.38 -13.60 8.79
C LEU A 30 0.59 -14.02 10.25
N HIS A 31 0.19 -13.17 11.20
CA HIS A 31 0.26 -13.49 12.62
C HIS A 31 -0.62 -14.69 12.98
N ARG A 32 -1.87 -14.74 12.47
CA ARG A 32 -2.81 -15.84 12.75
C ARG A 32 -2.39 -17.17 12.13
N THR A 33 -1.59 -17.16 11.07
CA THR A 33 -1.05 -18.36 10.41
C THR A 33 0.35 -18.75 10.90
N GLY A 34 0.92 -18.00 11.85
CA GLY A 34 2.26 -18.26 12.40
C GLY A 34 3.39 -17.92 11.43
N MET A 35 3.15 -17.01 10.49
CA MET A 35 4.11 -16.52 9.50
C MET A 35 4.75 -15.19 9.95
N ASP A 36 5.00 -15.05 11.25
CA ASP A 36 5.52 -13.82 11.87
C ASP A 36 6.89 -13.40 11.31
N ASP A 37 7.68 -14.34 10.79
CA ASP A 37 8.97 -14.05 10.14
C ASP A 37 8.84 -13.11 8.93
N LEU A 38 7.66 -13.05 8.29
CA LEU A 38 7.37 -12.16 7.16
C LEU A 38 6.91 -10.76 7.59
N LEU A 39 6.66 -10.54 8.88
CA LEU A 39 6.14 -9.25 9.37
C LEU A 39 7.18 -8.15 9.31
N GLY A 40 8.46 -8.46 9.50
CA GLY A 40 9.55 -7.50 9.30
C GLY A 40 9.41 -6.17 10.07
N GLY A 41 8.82 -6.14 11.27
CA GLY A 41 8.61 -4.92 12.06
C GLY A 41 7.20 -4.31 11.99
N MET A 42 6.27 -4.96 11.27
CA MET A 42 4.89 -4.50 11.07
C MET A 42 3.92 -4.97 12.17
N GLU A 43 4.40 -5.50 13.29
CA GLU A 43 3.58 -6.14 14.34
C GLU A 43 2.51 -5.20 14.94
N HIS A 44 2.79 -3.90 14.95
CA HIS A 44 1.86 -2.89 15.47
C HIS A 44 0.49 -2.89 14.76
N TYR A 45 0.42 -3.32 13.49
CA TYR A 45 -0.82 -3.28 12.72
C TYR A 45 -1.93 -4.21 13.23
N TYR A 46 -1.60 -5.25 14.00
CA TYR A 46 -2.60 -6.12 14.63
C TYR A 46 -3.01 -5.65 16.05
N ASP A 47 -2.44 -4.54 16.57
CA ASP A 47 -2.93 -3.91 17.80
C ASP A 47 -4.27 -3.19 17.49
N PRO A 48 -5.38 -3.56 18.16
CA PRO A 48 -6.68 -2.94 17.94
C PRO A 48 -6.70 -1.42 18.23
N ASN A 49 -5.74 -0.89 18.98
CA ASN A 49 -5.61 0.54 19.25
C ASN A 49 -4.81 1.30 18.20
N ASP A 50 -4.02 0.61 17.36
CA ASP A 50 -3.13 1.26 16.41
C ASP A 50 -3.91 2.03 15.35
N TYR A 51 -4.98 1.43 14.82
CA TYR A 51 -5.87 2.07 13.84
C TYR A 51 -6.36 3.44 14.33
N ASN A 52 -6.83 3.56 15.58
CA ASN A 52 -7.31 4.83 16.11
C ASN A 52 -6.19 5.87 16.23
N ARG A 53 -4.97 5.44 16.59
CA ARG A 53 -3.79 6.31 16.66
C ARG A 53 -3.35 6.78 15.28
N VAL A 54 -3.39 5.90 14.28
CA VAL A 54 -2.93 6.16 12.90
C VAL A 54 -3.97 6.91 12.06
N ILE A 55 -5.26 6.69 12.27
CA ILE A 55 -6.31 7.32 11.46
C ILE A 55 -6.85 8.60 12.12
N TYR A 56 -7.24 8.57 13.40
CA TYR A 56 -8.01 9.65 14.02
C TYR A 56 -7.18 10.66 14.82
N HIS A 57 -6.00 10.27 15.31
CA HIS A 57 -5.16 11.15 16.12
C HIS A 57 -4.07 11.89 15.33
N SER A 58 -4.05 11.77 14.00
CA SER A 58 -3.19 12.54 13.09
C SER A 58 -3.67 13.98 12.93
N LYS A 59 -2.76 14.97 12.95
CA LYS A 59 -3.06 16.26 12.32
C LYS A 59 -3.10 16.08 10.80
N SER A 60 -3.87 16.91 10.09
CA SER A 60 -3.99 16.79 8.63
C SER A 60 -2.67 16.98 7.88
N GLU A 61 -1.72 17.71 8.46
CA GLU A 61 -0.35 17.90 7.96
C GLU A 61 0.43 16.57 7.96
N ASP A 62 0.15 15.67 8.90
CA ASP A 62 0.82 14.36 9.04
C ASP A 62 0.24 13.29 8.11
N ALA A 63 -0.93 13.52 7.52
CA ALA A 63 -1.64 12.51 6.73
C ALA A 63 -0.89 12.14 5.44
N SER A 64 -0.11 13.07 4.85
CA SER A 64 0.73 12.74 3.68
C SER A 64 1.82 11.75 4.05
N ASP A 65 2.52 11.99 5.15
CA ASP A 65 3.67 11.19 5.54
C ASP A 65 3.24 9.84 6.10
N ARG A 66 2.09 9.78 6.78
CA ARG A 66 1.46 8.50 7.15
C ARG A 66 1.09 7.66 5.94
N ILE A 67 0.50 8.26 4.91
CA ILE A 67 0.23 7.53 3.66
C ILE A 67 1.53 7.00 3.06
N LYS A 68 2.60 7.80 3.01
CA LYS A 68 3.89 7.32 2.50
C LYS A 68 4.42 6.13 3.32
N GLN A 69 4.32 6.20 4.65
CA GLN A 69 4.73 5.10 5.52
C GLN A 69 3.93 3.83 5.25
N ILE A 70 2.59 3.93 5.21
CA ILE A 70 1.71 2.79 4.91
C ILE A 70 2.02 2.19 3.53
N LEU A 71 2.33 3.02 2.53
CA LEU A 71 2.72 2.55 1.20
C LEU A 71 4.08 1.82 1.22
N ALA A 72 5.06 2.34 1.95
CA ALA A 72 6.36 1.69 2.12
C ALA A 72 6.21 0.34 2.85
N ASP A 73 5.37 0.27 3.88
CA ASP A 73 5.09 -0.96 4.61
C ASP A 73 4.39 -1.98 3.71
N ALA A 74 3.44 -1.53 2.89
CA ALA A 74 2.78 -2.36 1.91
C ALA A 74 3.76 -2.91 0.85
N ASP A 75 4.66 -2.08 0.32
CA ASP A 75 5.67 -2.52 -0.65
C ASP A 75 6.61 -3.58 -0.04
N LYS A 76 7.05 -3.38 1.21
CA LYS A 76 7.86 -4.37 1.91
C LYS A 76 7.10 -5.69 2.08
N LEU A 77 5.85 -5.63 2.54
CA LEU A 77 5.02 -6.83 2.70
C LEU A 77 4.81 -7.56 1.38
N LEU A 78 4.65 -6.86 0.26
CA LEU A 78 4.53 -7.51 -1.04
C LEU A 78 5.77 -8.34 -1.38
N VAL A 79 6.96 -7.82 -1.11
CA VAL A 79 8.23 -8.52 -1.34
C VAL A 79 8.38 -9.72 -0.42
N GLU A 80 8.15 -9.56 0.88
CA GLU A 80 8.30 -10.65 1.86
C GLU A 80 7.25 -11.76 1.66
N CYS A 81 6.06 -11.42 1.17
CA CYS A 81 4.96 -12.36 0.96
C CYS A 81 4.94 -13.04 -0.42
N GLU A 82 5.80 -12.64 -1.36
CA GLU A 82 5.80 -13.16 -2.73
C GLU A 82 5.94 -14.69 -2.75
N GLY A 83 5.00 -15.39 -3.41
CA GLY A 83 4.97 -16.85 -3.48
C GLY A 83 4.43 -17.54 -2.21
N ALA A 84 4.65 -16.97 -1.03
CA ALA A 84 4.19 -17.53 0.24
C ALA A 84 2.71 -17.25 0.53
N CYS A 85 2.17 -16.15 0.00
CA CYS A 85 0.80 -15.68 0.29
C CYS A 85 -0.08 -15.54 -0.94
N ASP A 86 0.31 -16.07 -2.11
CA ASP A 86 -0.38 -15.85 -3.38
C ASP A 86 -1.86 -16.29 -3.36
N GLU A 87 -2.19 -17.31 -2.57
CA GLU A 87 -3.56 -17.81 -2.40
C GLU A 87 -4.35 -17.08 -1.28
N SER A 88 -3.70 -16.21 -0.50
CA SER A 88 -4.35 -15.44 0.57
C SER A 88 -5.22 -14.35 -0.01
N SER A 89 -6.50 -14.31 0.39
CA SER A 89 -7.41 -13.23 0.02
C SER A 89 -6.94 -11.86 0.52
N ALA A 90 -6.27 -11.82 1.69
CA ALA A 90 -5.74 -10.58 2.25
C ALA A 90 -4.61 -10.01 1.38
N TYR A 91 -3.70 -10.87 0.92
CA TYR A 91 -2.61 -10.50 0.02
C TYR A 91 -3.15 -10.03 -1.34
N GLN A 92 -4.05 -10.80 -1.95
CA GLN A 92 -4.67 -10.44 -3.24
C GLN A 92 -5.45 -9.11 -3.15
N LEU A 93 -6.13 -8.86 -2.04
CA LEU A 93 -6.83 -7.60 -1.80
C LEU A 93 -5.86 -6.43 -1.71
N LEU A 94 -4.74 -6.58 -0.99
CA LEU A 94 -3.71 -5.54 -0.89
C LEU A 94 -3.13 -5.21 -2.28
N VAL A 95 -2.73 -6.23 -3.05
CA VAL A 95 -2.24 -6.05 -4.43
C VAL A 95 -3.24 -5.29 -5.28
N ARG A 96 -4.52 -5.67 -5.22
CA ARG A 96 -5.59 -5.01 -5.97
C ARG A 96 -5.76 -3.54 -5.56
N VAL A 97 -5.82 -3.27 -4.26
CA VAL A 97 -5.99 -1.90 -3.74
C VAL A 97 -4.81 -1.02 -4.14
N LEU A 98 -3.57 -1.52 -4.05
CA LEU A 98 -2.40 -0.78 -4.49
C LEU A 98 -2.47 -0.46 -5.99
N LYS A 99 -2.83 -1.44 -6.83
CA LYS A 99 -3.01 -1.22 -8.28
C LYS A 99 -4.11 -0.20 -8.58
N GLU A 100 -5.20 -0.21 -7.83
CA GLU A 100 -6.33 0.69 -8.05
C GLU A 100 -6.03 2.11 -7.55
N GLN A 101 -5.39 2.25 -6.39
CA GLN A 101 -5.23 3.52 -5.67
C GLN A 101 -3.89 4.22 -5.88
N THR A 102 -2.88 3.53 -6.42
CA THR A 102 -1.49 4.03 -6.45
C THR A 102 -0.85 3.90 -7.83
N VAL A 103 0.22 4.65 -8.04
CA VAL A 103 1.16 4.47 -9.15
C VAL A 103 2.57 4.37 -8.59
N VAL A 104 3.43 3.68 -9.31
CA VAL A 104 4.87 3.62 -9.05
C VAL A 104 5.53 4.64 -9.96
N GLU A 105 6.30 5.56 -9.39
CA GLU A 105 7.06 6.55 -10.14
C GLU A 105 8.32 5.93 -10.76
N GLU A 106 8.96 6.62 -11.71
CA GLU A 106 10.21 6.14 -12.33
C GLU A 106 11.34 5.88 -11.31
N SER A 107 11.28 6.55 -10.15
CA SER A 107 12.19 6.33 -9.02
C SER A 107 11.96 5.02 -8.27
N GLY A 108 10.90 4.27 -8.60
CA GLY A 108 10.41 3.11 -7.85
C GLY A 108 9.55 3.47 -6.64
N ALA A 109 9.39 4.76 -6.31
CA ALA A 109 8.56 5.17 -5.17
C ALA A 109 7.07 5.07 -5.50
N ARG A 110 6.29 4.51 -4.58
CA ARG A 110 4.82 4.45 -4.70
C ARG A 110 4.17 5.72 -4.16
N ARG A 111 3.19 6.25 -4.90
CA ARG A 111 2.31 7.36 -4.44
C ARG A 111 0.85 7.11 -4.78
N LEU A 112 -0.04 7.84 -4.11
CA LEU A 112 -1.46 7.84 -4.48
C LEU A 112 -1.66 8.36 -5.91
N LYS A 113 -2.65 7.78 -6.60
CA LYS A 113 -3.17 8.30 -7.86
C LYS A 113 -3.77 9.69 -7.69
N THR A 114 -3.47 10.51 -8.67
CA THR A 114 -4.07 11.80 -8.96
C THR A 114 -5.15 11.63 -10.04
N LYS A 115 -5.82 12.72 -10.44
CA LYS A 115 -6.84 12.63 -11.49
C LYS A 115 -6.23 12.34 -12.85
N GLU A 116 -5.02 12.85 -13.05
CA GLU A 116 -4.22 12.79 -14.26
C GLU A 116 -3.79 11.33 -14.54
N ASP A 117 -3.49 10.56 -13.48
CA ASP A 117 -3.13 9.14 -13.61
C ASP A 117 -4.31 8.26 -14.09
N GLY A 118 -5.56 8.66 -13.79
CA GLY A 118 -6.77 7.92 -14.20
C GLY A 118 -7.27 8.24 -15.62
N ALA A 119 -6.85 9.38 -16.19
CA ALA A 119 -7.17 9.74 -17.57
C ALA A 119 -6.38 8.91 -18.60
N ASN A 120 -5.27 8.29 -18.17
CA ASN A 120 -4.38 7.50 -19.02
C ASN A 120 -4.76 6.00 -19.12
N ASN A 121 -6.01 5.62 -18.84
CA ASN A 121 -6.54 4.25 -18.98
C ASN A 121 -6.64 3.75 -20.45
N GLY A 122 -5.78 4.24 -21.36
CA GLY A 122 -5.69 3.82 -22.76
C GLY A 122 -4.52 2.88 -23.08
N SER A 123 -3.74 2.41 -22.09
CA SER A 123 -2.67 1.45 -22.35
C SER A 123 -2.59 0.45 -21.19
N ILE A 124 -3.24 -0.71 -21.39
CA ILE A 124 -2.94 -1.91 -20.63
C ILE A 124 -1.49 -2.29 -20.98
N VAL A 125 -0.54 -1.82 -20.18
CA VAL A 125 0.78 -2.43 -20.11
C VAL A 125 0.77 -3.26 -18.83
N THR A 126 0.91 -4.56 -19.00
CA THR A 126 1.03 -5.52 -17.92
C THR A 126 2.35 -5.29 -17.19
N ASP A 127 2.31 -4.57 -16.07
CA ASP A 127 3.47 -4.29 -15.20
C ASP A 127 4.15 -5.54 -14.61
N TYR A 128 3.59 -6.73 -14.79
CA TYR A 128 4.23 -8.01 -14.44
C TYR A 128 5.44 -8.39 -15.32
N GLN A 129 5.96 -7.48 -16.15
CA GLN A 129 7.12 -7.72 -17.00
C GLN A 129 8.32 -6.81 -16.71
N TYR A 130 8.18 -5.76 -15.89
CA TYR A 130 9.27 -4.80 -15.69
C TYR A 130 10.37 -5.27 -14.72
N GLU A 131 10.08 -6.26 -13.86
CA GLU A 131 11.07 -6.78 -12.91
C GLU A 131 11.91 -7.96 -13.44
N LYS A 132 11.52 -8.57 -14.56
CA LYS A 132 12.26 -9.71 -15.12
C LYS A 132 13.49 -9.32 -15.94
N THR A 133 13.64 -8.04 -16.29
CA THR A 133 14.68 -7.59 -17.24
C THR A 133 15.96 -7.06 -16.58
N HIS A 134 15.98 -6.81 -15.26
CA HIS A 134 17.14 -6.17 -14.61
C HIS A 134 17.95 -7.05 -13.66
N ILE A 135 17.54 -8.30 -13.40
CA ILE A 135 18.31 -9.22 -12.56
C ILE A 135 19.29 -10.09 -13.39
N VAL A 136 19.13 -10.16 -14.71
CA VAL A 136 19.93 -11.07 -15.56
C VAL A 136 21.23 -10.44 -16.07
N THR A 137 21.43 -9.12 -15.96
CA THR A 137 22.63 -8.45 -16.48
C THR A 137 23.74 -8.19 -15.45
N ALA A 138 23.59 -8.65 -14.20
CA ALA A 138 24.64 -8.51 -13.16
C ALA A 138 25.44 -9.81 -12.90
N SER A 139 25.26 -10.83 -13.75
CA SER A 139 26.08 -12.04 -13.76
C SER A 139 26.70 -12.24 -15.14
N SER A 140 27.77 -11.50 -15.42
CA SER A 140 28.72 -11.73 -16.51
C SER A 140 30.08 -11.20 -16.10
#